data_AF-A0A947YVA1-F1
#
_entry.id   AF-A0A947YVA1-F1
#
_cell.length_a   1.000
_cell.length_b   1.000
_cell.length_c   1.000
_cell.angle_alpha   90.00
_cell.angle_beta   90.00
_cell.angle_gamma   90.00
#
_symmetry.space_group_name_H-M   'P 1'
#
loop_
_entity.id
_entity.type
_entity.pdbx_description
1 polymer ?
#
loop_
_entity_poly.entity_id
_entity_poly.type
_entity_poly.pdbx_seq_one_letter_code
_entity_poly.pdbx_strand_id
1 'polypeptide(L)'
;MNTKITYLYRDASNYKNHGEEIIAGTITTEDLRPYLIENTWFDAAAFGLPELYFTPKNEDDHLWHELISCTPTPEPPTIKTTSTQILTTLKTTLNKKQIP
;
A
#
# COMPACT_ATOMS: atom_id res chain seq x y z
N MET A 1 -9.68 1.19 -17.04
CA MET A 1 -8.22 1.21 -16.80
C MET A 1 -8.00 0.79 -15.36
N ASN A 2 -7.05 -0.09 -15.11
CA ASN A 2 -6.67 -0.56 -13.77
C ASN A 2 -5.34 0.08 -13.35
N THR A 3 -4.93 -0.15 -12.11
CA THR A 3 -3.65 0.35 -11.59
C THR A 3 -2.83 -0.80 -11.05
N LYS A 4 -1.57 -0.90 -11.50
CA LYS A 4 -0.56 -1.75 -10.88
C LYS A 4 0.17 -0.95 -9.81
N ILE A 5 0.10 -1.45 -8.58
CA ILE A 5 0.81 -0.93 -7.42
C ILE A 5 2.02 -1.84 -7.17
N THR A 6 3.21 -1.26 -7.25
CA THR A 6 4.46 -1.94 -6.88
C THR A 6 4.91 -1.38 -5.53
N TYR A 7 5.24 -2.27 -4.61
CA TYR A 7 5.67 -1.94 -3.26
C TYR A 7 6.63 -3.01 -2.75
N LEU A 8 7.33 -2.72 -1.66
CA LEU A 8 8.16 -3.71 -0.99
C LEU A 8 8.02 -3.63 0.52
N TYR A 9 8.27 -4.76 1.15
CA TYR A 9 8.55 -4.84 2.56
C TYR A 9 10.05 -4.92 2.79
N ARG A 10 10.53 -4.25 3.84
CA ARG A 10 11.92 -4.33 4.30
C ARG A 10 11.93 -4.42 5.82
N ASP A 11 12.65 -5.39 6.39
CA ASP A 11 12.84 -5.52 7.84
C ASP A 11 14.02 -4.67 8.35
N ALA A 12 14.25 -4.63 9.67
CA ALA A 12 15.38 -3.92 10.27
C ALA A 12 16.76 -4.46 9.84
N SER A 13 16.81 -5.74 9.43
CA SER A 13 18.00 -6.43 8.89
C SER A 13 18.19 -6.23 7.37
N ASN A 14 17.36 -5.39 6.73
CA ASN A 14 17.40 -5.03 5.31
C ASN A 14 17.09 -6.18 4.32
N TYR A 15 16.47 -7.27 4.78
CA TYR A 15 15.84 -8.26 3.89
C TYR A 15 14.63 -7.63 3.20
N LYS A 16 14.42 -7.95 1.92
CA LYS A 16 13.38 -7.33 1.09
C LYS A 16 12.46 -8.38 0.48
N ASN A 17 11.16 -8.11 0.52
CA ASN A 17 10.16 -8.86 -0.20
C ASN A 17 9.36 -7.91 -1.09
N HIS A 18 9.18 -8.27 -2.36
CA HIS A 18 8.56 -7.40 -3.36
C HIS A 18 7.13 -7.86 -3.67
N GLY A 19 6.22 -6.90 -3.84
CA GLY A 19 4.84 -7.15 -4.20
C GLY A 19 4.40 -6.30 -5.37
N GLU A 20 3.58 -6.90 -6.22
CA GLU A 20 2.90 -6.22 -7.31
C GLU A 20 1.44 -6.63 -7.30
N GLU A 21 0.55 -5.66 -7.14
CA GLU A 21 -0.89 -5.92 -7.15
C GLU A 21 -1.60 -5.01 -8.14
N ILE A 22 -2.56 -5.58 -8.86
CA ILE A 22 -3.40 -4.87 -9.81
C ILE A 22 -4.77 -4.68 -9.17
N ILE A 23 -5.16 -3.42 -9.01
CA ILE A 23 -6.46 -3.03 -8.46
C ILE A 23 -7.38 -2.49 -9.54
N ALA A 24 -8.69 -2.64 -9.32
CA ALA A 24 -9.65 -2.04 -10.23
C ALA A 24 -9.69 -0.50 -10.08
N GLY A 25 -9.72 0.18 -11.23
CA GLY A 25 -9.76 1.64 -11.33
C GLY A 25 -8.39 2.31 -11.30
N THR A 26 -8.39 3.64 -11.38
CA THR A 26 -7.19 4.45 -11.53
C THR A 26 -6.83 5.15 -10.24
N ILE A 27 -5.59 4.97 -9.80
CA ILE A 27 -4.99 5.71 -8.69
C ILE A 27 -3.54 6.03 -9.03
N THR A 28 -3.07 7.19 -8.60
CA THR A 28 -1.69 7.65 -8.83
C THR A 28 -0.92 7.72 -7.51
N THR A 29 0.40 7.78 -7.60
CA THR A 29 1.25 8.02 -6.42
C THR A 29 0.88 9.35 -5.73
N GLU A 30 0.49 10.37 -6.50
CA GLU A 30 0.06 11.66 -5.96
C GLU A 30 -1.24 11.58 -5.16
N ASP A 31 -2.18 10.73 -5.59
CA ASP A 31 -3.42 10.48 -4.83
C ASP A 31 -3.12 9.83 -3.47
N LEU A 32 -2.06 9.01 -3.39
CA LEU A 32 -1.66 8.30 -2.18
C LEU A 32 -0.71 9.10 -1.28
N ARG A 33 0.04 10.06 -1.84
CA ARG A 33 1.07 10.84 -1.14
C ARG A 33 0.63 11.44 0.20
N PRO A 34 -0.58 12.02 0.36
CA PRO A 34 -1.04 12.54 1.66
C PRO A 34 -1.23 11.49 2.76
N TYR A 35 -1.28 10.22 2.40
CA TYR A 35 -1.52 9.09 3.29
C TYR A 35 -0.23 8.29 3.58
N LEU A 36 0.88 8.67 2.95
CA LEU A 36 2.20 8.05 3.17
C LEU A 36 2.94 8.75 4.31
N ILE A 37 3.67 7.99 5.10
CA ILE A 37 4.63 8.46 6.09
C ILE A 37 5.89 8.89 5.33
N GLU A 38 6.30 10.14 5.49
CA GLU A 38 7.44 10.73 4.79
C GLU A 38 7.38 10.54 3.25
N ASN A 39 6.18 10.59 2.68
CA ASN A 39 5.92 10.39 1.25
C ASN A 39 6.37 9.02 0.68
N THR A 40 6.72 8.06 1.54
CA THR A 40 7.37 6.81 1.13
C THR A 40 6.71 5.58 1.75
N TRP A 41 6.48 5.62 3.06
CA TRP A 41 6.10 4.44 3.82
C TRP A 41 4.60 4.36 4.08
N PHE A 42 4.05 3.16 4.17
CA PHE A 42 2.64 2.94 4.47
C PHE A 42 2.40 1.59 5.13
N ASP A 43 1.22 1.40 5.69
CA ASP A 43 0.73 0.11 6.17
C ASP A 43 -0.07 -0.57 5.03
N ALA A 44 0.43 -1.69 4.52
CA ALA A 44 -0.20 -2.42 3.41
C ALA A 44 -1.63 -2.86 3.75
N ALA A 45 -1.88 -3.29 5.00
CA ALA A 45 -3.20 -3.70 5.44
C ALA A 45 -4.18 -2.51 5.45
N ALA A 46 -3.72 -1.32 5.86
CA ALA A 46 -4.53 -0.09 5.82
C ALA A 46 -4.91 0.33 4.38
N PHE A 47 -4.08 -0.06 3.40
CA PHE A 47 -4.32 0.16 1.97
C PHE A 47 -5.12 -1.00 1.34
N GLY A 48 -5.47 -2.04 2.11
CA GLY A 48 -6.14 -3.23 1.58
C GLY A 48 -5.28 -4.02 0.60
N LEU A 49 -3.95 -3.95 0.76
CA LEU A 49 -2.96 -4.70 0.00
C LEU A 49 -2.43 -5.87 0.85
N PRO A 50 -1.98 -6.97 0.22
CA PRO A 50 -1.28 -8.04 0.90
C PRO A 50 -0.05 -7.54 1.68
N GLU A 51 0.15 -8.09 2.87
CA GLU A 51 1.35 -7.85 3.66
C GLU A 51 2.47 -8.79 3.16
N LEU A 52 3.67 -8.25 2.96
CA LEU A 52 4.79 -8.99 2.37
C LEU A 52 5.79 -9.48 3.42
N TYR A 53 5.36 -9.65 4.68
CA TYR A 53 6.23 -10.09 5.76
C TYR A 53 6.84 -11.46 5.49
N PHE A 54 8.03 -11.70 6.03
CA PHE A 54 8.61 -13.03 6.05
C PHE A 54 7.89 -13.91 7.08
N THR A 55 7.88 -15.22 6.82
CA THR A 55 7.34 -16.22 7.75
C THR A 55 8.46 -17.17 8.16
N PRO A 56 8.73 -17.35 9.47
CA PRO A 56 8.06 -16.72 10.61
C PRO A 56 8.44 -15.24 10.79
N LYS A 57 7.55 -14.47 11.41
CA LYS A 57 7.81 -13.09 11.85
C LYS A 57 8.77 -13.09 13.06
N ASN A 58 9.62 -12.09 13.18
CA ASN A 58 10.60 -11.90 14.24
C ASN A 58 10.60 -10.44 14.77
N GLU A 59 11.62 -10.08 15.56
CA GLU A 59 11.76 -8.77 16.19
C GLU A 59 12.20 -7.63 15.25
N ASP A 60 12.78 -7.98 14.10
CA ASP A 60 13.17 -7.01 13.07
C ASP A 60 11.97 -6.56 12.23
N ASP A 61 10.83 -7.24 12.36
CA ASP A 61 9.68 -6.97 11.52
C ASP A 61 8.81 -5.80 12.02
N HIS A 62 8.41 -4.93 11.09
CA HIS A 62 7.52 -3.80 11.35
C HIS A 62 6.35 -3.74 10.36
N LEU A 63 5.40 -2.83 10.57
CA LEU A 63 4.20 -2.73 9.72
C LEU A 63 4.45 -2.03 8.37
N TRP A 64 5.55 -1.30 8.26
CA TRP A 64 5.78 -0.40 7.13
C TRP A 64 6.24 -1.12 5.88
N HIS A 65 5.62 -0.73 4.77
CA HIS A 65 5.97 -1.06 3.41
C HIS A 65 6.36 0.22 2.67
N GLU A 66 7.21 0.10 1.67
CA GLU A 66 7.67 1.19 0.81
C GLU A 66 6.85 1.20 -0.48
N LEU A 67 6.25 2.34 -0.82
CA LEU A 67 5.58 2.50 -2.09
C LEU A 67 6.63 2.76 -3.19
N ILE A 68 6.67 1.89 -4.20
CA ILE A 68 7.60 2.03 -5.33
C ILE A 68 6.94 2.78 -6.49
N SER A 69 5.75 2.35 -6.92
CA SER A 69 5.03 3.05 -7.99
C SER A 69 3.54 2.70 -8.07
N CYS A 70 2.76 3.57 -8.68
CA CYS A 70 1.40 3.32 -9.14
C CYS A 70 1.35 3.62 -10.64
N THR A 71 1.09 2.60 -11.46
CA THR A 71 1.12 2.72 -12.93
C THR A 71 -0.19 2.24 -13.55
N PRO A 72 -0.76 2.95 -14.55
CA PRO A 72 -1.93 2.46 -15.27
C PRO A 72 -1.61 1.16 -16.02
N THR A 73 -2.52 0.18 -15.97
CA THR A 73 -2.39 -1.09 -16.70
C THR A 73 -3.74 -1.54 -17.27
N PRO A 74 -3.77 -2.19 -18.46
CA PRO A 74 -4.97 -2.83 -18.99
C PRO A 74 -5.22 -4.23 -18.40
N GLU A 75 -4.27 -4.78 -17.65
CA GLU A 75 -4.35 -6.12 -17.04
C GLU A 75 -5.51 -6.22 -16.04
N PRO A 76 -6.13 -7.40 -15.87
CA PRO A 76 -7.23 -7.58 -14.93
C PRO A 76 -6.74 -7.46 -13.47
N PRO A 77 -7.63 -7.08 -12.52
CA PRO A 77 -7.26 -6.99 -11.11
C PRO A 77 -6.80 -8.33 -10.53
N THR A 78 -5.70 -8.32 -9.78
CA THR A 78 -5.19 -9.49 -9.03
C THR A 78 -5.88 -9.64 -7.67
N ILE A 79 -6.37 -8.52 -7.12
CA ILE A 79 -7.07 -8.47 -5.84
C ILE A 79 -8.43 -7.79 -5.97
N LYS A 80 -9.30 -8.02 -4.97
CA LYS A 80 -10.65 -7.47 -4.92
C LYS A 80 -10.68 -5.98 -4.55
N THR A 81 -9.62 -5.48 -3.93
CA THR A 81 -9.49 -4.09 -3.51
C THR A 81 -9.51 -3.17 -4.74
N THR A 82 -10.25 -2.07 -4.64
CA THR A 82 -10.41 -1.08 -5.71
C THR A 82 -9.84 0.27 -5.30
N SER A 83 -9.43 1.09 -6.27
CA SER A 83 -8.94 2.46 -6.04
C SER A 83 -9.86 3.30 -5.16
N THR A 84 -11.18 3.23 -5.39
CA THR A 84 -12.19 3.94 -4.59
C THR A 84 -12.23 3.44 -3.14
N GLN A 85 -12.13 2.13 -2.91
CA GLN A 85 -12.13 1.55 -1.57
C GLN A 85 -10.89 1.99 -0.78
N ILE A 86 -9.71 1.99 -1.42
CA ILE A 86 -8.46 2.46 -0.81
C ILE A 86 -8.64 3.92 -0.36
N LEU A 87 -8.96 4.83 -1.29
CA LEU A 87 -9.09 6.25 -0.98
C LEU A 87 -10.16 6.54 0.07
N THR A 88 -11.29 5.83 0.04
CA THR A 88 -12.37 6.00 1.03
C THR A 88 -11.92 5.56 2.42
N THR A 89 -11.24 4.42 2.52
CA THR A 89 -10.71 3.89 3.78
C THR A 89 -9.67 4.84 4.37
N LEU A 90 -8.73 5.30 3.54
CA LEU A 90 -7.65 6.18 3.98
C LEU A 90 -8.18 7.56 4.43
N LYS A 91 -9.13 8.16 3.70
CA LYS A 91 -9.81 9.41 4.10
C LYS A 91 -10.52 9.26 5.44
N THR A 92 -11.22 8.14 5.64
CA THR A 92 -11.93 7.87 6.89
C THR A 92 -10.97 7.75 8.07
N THR A 93 -9.82 7.09 7.87
CA THR A 93 -8.79 6.92 8.91
C THR A 93 -8.11 8.23 9.27
N LEU A 94 -7.81 9.10 8.29
CA LEU A 94 -7.25 10.44 8.55
C LEU A 94 -8.22 11.33 9.34
N ASN A 95 -9.50 11.35 8.96
CA ASN A 95 -10.50 12.18 9.63
C ASN A 95 -10.69 11.78 11.11
N LYS A 96 -10.54 10.48 11.43
CA LYS A 96 -10.60 9.99 12.82
C LYS A 96 -9.39 10.42 13.66
N LYS A 97 -8.23 10.66 13.05
CA LYS A 97 -7.01 11.13 13.76
C LYS A 97 -7.00 12.64 14.00
N GLN A 98 -7.94 13.41 13.45
CA GLN A 98 -8.05 14.87 13.60
C GLN A 98 -9.08 15.31 14.66
N ILE A 99 -9.69 14.39 15.40
CA ILE A 99 -10.61 14.75 16.48
C ILE A 99 -9.79 14.93 17.77
N PRO A 100 -9.83 16.12 18.40
CA PRO A 100 -9.07 16.42 19.61
C PRO A 100 -9.50 15.60 20.84
#